data_AF-A0A3B9WM60-F1
#
_entry.id   AF-A0A3B9WM60-F1
#
_cell.length_a   1.000
_cell.length_b   1.000
_cell.length_c   1.000
_cell.angle_alpha   90.00
_cell.angle_beta   90.00
_cell.angle_gamma   90.00
#
_symmetry.space_group_name_H-M   'P 1'
#
loop_
_entity.id
_entity.type
_entity.pdbx_description
1 polymer ?
#
loop_
_entity_poly.entity_id
_entity_poly.type
_entity_poly.pdbx_seq_one_letter_code
_entity_poly.pdbx_strand_id
1 'polypeptide(L)' 'MPLKLASIQGRAHFVIGSSNDFRVVDVEHSSKGSLPSDVMACFSVWQSLRAHAASLAKTDGVACSIEQLDCPVPQPR' A
#
# COMPACT_ATOMS: atom_id res chain seq x y z
N MET A 1 1.99 -11.87 -4.59
CA MET A 1 2.23 -11.80 -3.13
C MET A 1 0.90 -11.64 -2.39
N PRO A 2 0.79 -11.98 -1.09
CA PRO A 2 -0.36 -11.56 -0.30
C PRO A 2 -0.40 -10.03 -0.24
N LEU A 3 -1.57 -9.44 -0.47
CA LEU A 3 -1.81 -8.00 -0.37
C LEU A 3 -1.66 -7.58 1.10
N LYS A 4 -0.73 -6.66 1.38
CA LYS A 4 -0.58 -5.97 2.66
C LYS A 4 -0.68 -4.48 2.38
N LEU A 5 -1.63 -3.81 3.01
CA LEU A 5 -1.89 -2.38 2.82
C LEU A 5 -1.48 -1.60 4.08
N ALA A 6 -0.82 -0.47 3.87
CA ALA A 6 -0.45 0.48 4.91
C ALA A 6 -0.87 1.90 4.51
N SER A 7 -1.02 2.76 5.52
CA SER A 7 -1.14 4.20 5.34
C SER A 7 0.15 4.87 5.78
N ILE A 8 0.64 5.83 5.01
CA ILE A 8 1.77 6.70 5.35
C ILE A 8 1.41 8.12 4.92
N GLN A 9 1.38 9.05 5.88
CA GLN A 9 0.97 10.43 5.67
C GLN A 9 -0.39 10.54 4.96
N GLY A 10 -1.33 9.67 5.34
CA GLY A 10 -2.67 9.59 4.74
C GLY A 10 -2.72 8.99 3.33
N ARG A 11 -1.60 8.48 2.79
CA ARG A 11 -1.52 7.84 1.47
C ARG A 11 -1.38 6.33 1.55
N ALA A 12 -2.03 5.64 0.63
CA ALA A 12 -2.05 4.19 0.53
C ALA A 12 -0.73 3.64 -0.04
N HIS A 13 -0.18 2.65 0.64
CA HIS A 13 1.05 1.96 0.25
C HIS A 13 0.89 0.44 0.34
N PHE A 14 1.48 -0.29 -0.61
CA PHE A 14 1.70 -1.73 -0.46
C PHE A 14 2.91 -2.00 0.40
N VAL A 15 2.81 -3.00 1.29
CA VAL A 15 3.95 -3.47 2.09
C VAL A 15 4.53 -4.74 1.48
N ILE A 16 5.81 -4.69 1.16
CA ILE A 16 6.58 -5.80 0.59
C ILE A 16 7.63 -6.24 1.60
N GLY A 17 7.69 -7.54 1.90
CA GLY A 17 8.64 -8.10 2.87
C GLY A 17 7.99 -8.55 4.18
N SER A 18 8.77 -8.48 5.25
CA SER A 18 8.47 -8.98 6.59
C SER A 18 8.41 -7.86 7.62
N SER A 19 7.88 -8.11 8.82
CA SER A 19 7.75 -7.08 9.85
C SER A 19 9.08 -6.46 10.32
N ASN A 20 10.21 -7.16 10.11
CA ASN A 20 11.54 -6.70 10.52
C ASN A 20 12.35 -6.08 9.37
N ASP A 21 11.91 -6.28 8.13
CA ASP A 21 12.53 -5.72 6.92
C ASP A 21 11.45 -5.64 5.84
N PHE A 22 10.94 -4.42 5.62
CA PHE A 22 9.90 -4.16 4.66
C PHE A 22 10.19 -2.91 3.83
N ARG A 23 9.60 -2.92 2.64
CA ARG A 23 9.55 -1.83 1.69
C ARG A 23 8.11 -1.42 1.45
N VAL A 24 7.94 -0.17 1.08
CA VAL A 24 6.64 0.39 0.76
C VAL A 24 6.60 0.89 -0.68
N VAL A 25 5.50 0.61 -1.35
CA VAL A 25 5.23 1.04 -2.72
C VAL A 25 3.98 1.90 -2.70
N ASP A 26 4.09 3.18 -3.09
CA ASP A 26 2.93 4.05 -3.21
C ASP A 26 1.95 3.50 -4.27
N VAL A 27 0.68 3.34 -3.87
CA VAL A 27 -0.36 2.69 -4.68
C VAL A 27 -0.67 3.49 -5.95
N GLU A 28 -0.83 4.81 -5.82
CA GLU A 28 -1.18 5.69 -6.93
C GLU A 28 -0.03 5.78 -7.94
N HIS A 29 1.19 5.99 -7.45
CA HIS A 29 2.37 6.13 -8.31
C HIS A 29 2.68 4.82 -9.06
N SER A 30 2.68 3.68 -8.36
CA SER A 30 2.96 2.38 -9.00
C SER A 30 1.90 1.96 -10.02
N SER A 31 0.66 2.41 -9.84
CA SER A 31 -0.46 2.14 -10.74
C SER A 31 -0.60 3.20 -11.85
N LYS A 32 0.31 4.17 -11.93
CA LYS A 32 0.25 5.30 -12.87
C LYS A 32 -1.07 6.08 -12.77
N GLY A 33 -1.59 6.24 -11.56
CA GLY A 33 -2.83 6.97 -11.28
C GLY A 33 -4.12 6.17 -11.51
N SER A 34 -4.04 4.87 -11.82
CA SER A 34 -5.24 4.03 -12.02
C SER A 34 -5.86 3.54 -10.71
N LEU A 35 -5.14 3.61 -9.60
CA LEU A 35 -5.62 3.30 -8.25
C LEU A 35 -5.54 4.54 -7.34
N PRO A 36 -6.43 4.67 -6.34
CA PRO A 36 -6.49 5.84 -5.49
C PRO A 36 -5.27 5.96 -4.58
N SER A 37 -4.89 7.21 -4.28
CA SER A 37 -3.89 7.53 -3.25
C SER A 37 -4.46 7.49 -1.83
N ASP A 38 -5.75 7.74 -1.65
CA ASP A 38 -6.42 7.64 -0.35
C ASP A 38 -6.61 6.18 0.09
N VAL A 39 -6.22 5.87 1.33
CA VAL A 39 -6.29 4.50 1.88
C VAL A 39 -7.73 4.02 2.07
N MET A 40 -8.65 4.91 2.42
CA MET A 40 -10.06 4.56 2.59
C MET A 40 -10.72 4.23 1.25
N ALA A 41 -10.39 4.97 0.19
CA ALA A 41 -10.86 4.74 -1.17
C ALA A 41 -10.37 3.41 -1.75
N CYS A 42 -9.19 2.93 -1.35
CA CYS A 42 -8.64 1.64 -1.78
C CYS A 42 -9.57 0.46 -1.49
N PHE A 43 -10.34 0.50 -0.39
CA PHE A 43 -11.26 -0.57 -0.04
C PHE A 43 -12.43 -0.72 -1.02
N SER A 44 -12.80 0.34 -1.75
CA SER A 44 -13.86 0.27 -2.77
C SER A 44 -13.39 -0.35 -4.09
N VAL A 45 -12.08 -0.46 -4.31
CA VAL A 45 -11.46 -1.03 -5.52
C VAL A 45 -10.58 -2.25 -5.20
N TRP A 46 -10.94 -2.99 -4.15
CA TRP A 46 -10.11 -4.03 -3.55
C TRP A 46 -9.61 -5.09 -4.54
N GLN A 47 -10.42 -5.49 -5.52
CA GLN A 47 -10.00 -6.49 -6.51
C GLN A 47 -8.93 -5.96 -7.45
N SER A 48 -9.05 -4.72 -7.93
CA SER A 48 -8.04 -4.07 -8.75
C SER A 48 -6.74 -3.85 -7.96
N LEU A 49 -6.87 -3.45 -6.69
CA LEU A 49 -5.76 -3.30 -5.76
C LEU A 49 -5.00 -4.63 -5.57
N ARG A 50 -5.73 -5.73 -5.37
CA ARG A 50 -5.18 -7.08 -5.23
C ARG A 50 -4.48 -7.55 -6.51
N ALA A 51 -5.08 -7.29 -7.67
CA ALA A 51 -4.48 -7.64 -8.96
C ALA A 51 -3.17 -6.88 -9.19
N HIS A 52 -3.13 -5.59 -8.87
CA HIS A 52 -1.93 -4.78 -8.98
C HIS A 52 -0.85 -5.20 -7.98
N ALA A 53 -1.21 -5.48 -6.71
CA ALA A 53 -0.25 -6.01 -5.74
C ALA A 53 0.38 -7.35 -6.14
N ALA A 54 -0.30 -8.14 -6.98
CA ALA A 54 0.24 -9.39 -7.49
C ALA A 54 1.31 -9.20 -8.57
N SER A 55 1.37 -8.03 -9.23
CA SER A 55 2.35 -7.71 -10.27
C SER A 55 3.67 -7.16 -9.72
N LEU A 56 3.69 -6.72 -8.45
CA LEU A 56 4.86 -6.12 -7.81
C LEU A 56 5.96 -7.14 -7.50
N ALA A 57 7.21 -6.76 -7.75
CA ALA A 57 8.41 -7.48 -7.39
C ALA A 57 8.86 -7.16 -5.95
N LYS A 58 9.61 -8.08 -5.34
CA LYS A 58 10.15 -7.89 -3.97
C LYS A 58 11.08 -6.69 -3.82
N THR A 59 11.68 -6.26 -4.93
CA THR A 59 12.59 -5.12 -5.02
C THR A 59 11.85 -3.81 -5.29
N ASP A 60 10.54 -3.83 -5.50
CA ASP A 60 9.78 -2.61 -5.69
C ASP A 60 9.67 -1.85 -4.37
N GLY A 61 9.68 -0.52 -4.45
CA GLY A 61 9.46 0.36 -3.31
C GLY A 61 10.72 0.85 -2.62
N VAL A 62 10.48 1.59 -1.54
CA VAL A 62 11.51 2.25 -0.74
C VAL A 62 11.53 1.70 0.68
N ALA A 63 12.67 1.78 1.34
CA ALA A 63 12.77 1.43 2.76
C ALA A 63 11.84 2.35 3.58
N CYS A 64 11.19 1.77 4.58
CA CYS A 64 10.26 2.46 5.47
C CYS A 64 10.48 1.97 6.89
N SER A 65 10.33 2.85 7.87
CA SER A 65 10.36 2.48 9.30
C SER A 65 8.94 2.31 9.85
N ILE A 66 8.81 1.62 10.98
CA ILE A 66 7.50 1.36 11.61
C ILE A 66 6.85 2.66 12.08
N GLU A 67 7.65 3.64 12.51
CA GLU A 67 7.21 4.93 13.02
C GLU A 67 6.55 5.81 11.95
N GLN A 68 6.75 5.49 10.67
CA GLN A 68 6.11 6.18 9.55
C GLN A 68 4.72 5.61 9.21
N LEU A 69 4.34 4.49 9.80
CA LEU A 69 3.06 3.83 9.53
C LEU A 69 1.93 4.49 10.34
N ASP A 70 0.86 4.84 9.63
CA ASP A 70 -0.38 5.36 10.23
C ASP A 70 -1.43 4.25 10.41
N CYS A 71 -2.55 4.60 11.05
CA CYS A 71 -3.75 3.78 11.06
C CYS A 71 -4.20 3.46 9.60
N PRO A 72 -4.31 2.18 9.19
CA PRO A 72 -4.66 1.82 7.82
C PRO A 72 -6.16 2.01 7.49
N VAL A 73 -6.99 2.23 8.52
CA VAL A 73 -8.44 2.49 8.38
C VAL A 73 -8.79 3.67 9.29
N PRO A 74 -8.39 4.90 8.95
CA PRO A 74 -8.51 6.05 9.86
C PRO A 74 -9.97 6.46 10.12
N GLN A 75 -10.90 6.13 9.23
CA GLN A 75 -12.31 6.56 9.29
C GLN A 75 -13.25 5.46 8.78
N PRO A 76 -13.44 4.35 9.52
CA PRO A 76 -14.40 3.31 9.14
C PRO A 76 -15.83 3.88 9.10
N ARG A 77 -16.67 3.31 8.22
CA ARG A 77 -18.09 3.70 8.06
C ARG A 77 -19.00 2.91 8.98
#